data_AF-A0A0U3P8K5-F1
#
_entry.id   AF-A0A0U3P8K5-F1
#
_cell.length_a   1.000
_cell.length_b   1.000
_cell.length_c   1.000
_cell.angle_alpha   90.00
_cell.angle_beta   90.00
_cell.angle_gamma   90.00
#
_symmetry.space_group_name_H-M   'P 1'
#
loop_
_entity.id
_entity.type
_entity.pdbx_description
1 polymer ?
#
loop_
_entity_poly.entity_id
_entity_poly.type
_entity_poly.pdbx_seq_one_letter_code
_entity_poly.pdbx_strand_id
1 'polypeptide(L)' 'MNWGIVLNNYPLPEGLPNSYLEIIKQEMRDHVSNGGKASDERSKRLFLKLCRIVDTFNGKKIDWDKTAEDYLGEEELNG' A
#
# COMPACT_ATOMS: atom_id res chain seq x y z
N MET A 1 7.49 -10.85 -5.49
CA MET A 1 6.62 -9.67 -5.71
C MET A 1 7.42 -8.40 -5.44
N ASN A 2 7.26 -7.33 -6.23
CA ASN A 2 7.90 -6.04 -5.98
C ASN A 2 6.83 -5.07 -5.44
N TRP A 3 6.80 -4.86 -4.14
CA TRP A 3 5.80 -4.04 -3.46
C TRP A 3 5.89 -2.56 -3.79
N GLY A 4 7.06 -2.06 -4.23
CA GLY A 4 7.20 -0.69 -4.72
C GLY A 4 6.42 -0.45 -6.01
N ILE A 5 6.46 -1.43 -6.94
CA ILE A 5 5.65 -1.36 -8.17
C ILE A 5 4.17 -1.47 -7.84
N VAL A 6 3.79 -2.41 -6.98
CA VAL A 6 2.40 -2.60 -6.54
C VAL A 6 1.85 -1.32 -5.92
N LEU A 7 2.60 -0.70 -4.99
CA LEU A 7 2.23 0.54 -4.32
C LEU A 7 1.99 1.69 -5.31
N ASN A 8 2.83 1.81 -6.35
CA ASN A 8 2.69 2.87 -7.35
C ASN A 8 1.46 2.69 -8.26
N ASN A 9 0.95 1.46 -8.40
CA ASN A 9 -0.19 1.14 -9.26
C ASN A 9 -1.47 0.84 -8.47
N TYR A 10 -1.42 0.90 -7.13
CA TYR A 10 -2.59 0.65 -6.29
C TYR A 10 -3.67 1.71 -6.58
N PRO A 11 -4.93 1.33 -6.84
CA PRO A 11 -5.99 2.29 -7.13
C PRO A 11 -6.29 3.12 -5.89
N LEU A 12 -6.46 4.42 -6.11
CA LEU A 12 -6.64 5.40 -5.03
C LEU A 12 -8.01 6.05 -5.19
N PRO A 13 -8.79 6.15 -4.10
CA PRO A 13 -10.09 6.79 -4.16
C PRO A 13 -9.95 8.27 -4.50
N GLU A 14 -10.90 8.79 -5.26
CA GLU A 14 -10.95 10.20 -5.62
C GLU A 14 -11.03 11.07 -4.36
N GLY A 15 -10.25 12.16 -4.33
CA GLY A 15 -10.21 13.08 -3.20
C GLY A 15 -9.32 12.66 -2.03
N LEU A 16 -8.69 11.47 -2.07
CA LEU A 16 -7.68 11.11 -1.08
C LEU A 16 -6.49 12.10 -1.18
N PRO A 17 -6.07 12.74 -0.08
CA PRO A 17 -4.97 13.68 -0.15
C PRO A 17 -3.66 12.98 -0.54
N ASN A 18 -3.04 13.45 -1.63
CA ASN A 18 -1.79 12.90 -2.15
C ASN A 18 -0.63 12.90 -1.15
N SER A 19 -0.67 13.77 -0.14
CA SER A 19 0.37 13.85 0.90
C SER A 19 0.57 12.54 1.65
N TYR A 20 -0.51 11.80 1.97
CA TYR A 20 -0.40 10.50 2.64
C TYR A 20 0.32 9.47 1.78
N LEU A 21 0.11 9.51 0.46
CA LEU A 21 0.72 8.60 -0.50
C LEU A 21 2.20 8.89 -0.67
N GLU A 22 2.55 10.16 -0.82
CA GLU A 22 3.93 10.58 -1.02
C GLU A 22 4.79 10.27 0.20
N ILE A 23 4.23 10.31 1.42
CA ILE A 23 4.93 9.86 2.63
C ILE A 23 5.26 8.37 2.54
N ILE A 24 4.30 7.49 2.20
CA ILE A 24 4.57 6.04 2.12
C ILE A 24 5.53 5.72 0.97
N LYS A 25 5.39 6.38 -0.19
CA LYS A 25 6.34 6.25 -1.30
C LYS A 25 7.74 6.69 -0.88
N GLN A 26 7.86 7.77 -0.11
CA GLN A 26 9.15 8.22 0.41
C GLN A 26 9.75 7.20 1.37
N GLU A 27 8.97 6.68 2.33
CA GLU A 27 9.41 5.63 3.25
C GLU A 27 9.91 4.38 2.48
N MET A 28 9.25 4.01 1.39
CA MET A 28 9.66 2.91 0.51
C MET A 28 10.98 3.22 -0.21
N ARG A 29 11.10 4.43 -0.79
CA ARG A 29 12.32 4.89 -1.46
C ARG A 29 13.49 4.91 -0.50
N ASP A 30 13.30 5.42 0.71
CA ASP A 30 14.33 5.48 1.74
C ASP A 30 14.76 4.09 2.18
N HIS A 31 13.81 3.17 2.38
CA HIS A 31 14.11 1.78 2.73
C HIS A 31 14.97 1.10 1.67
N VAL A 32 14.60 1.20 0.39
CA VAL A 32 15.36 0.61 -0.71
C VAL A 32 16.73 1.28 -0.87
N SER A 33 16.80 2.61 -0.73
CA SER A 33 18.06 3.36 -0.81
C SER A 33 19.05 2.98 0.30
N ASN A 34 18.55 2.55 1.45
CA ASN A 34 19.36 2.08 2.57
C ASN A 34 19.67 0.56 2.51
N GLY A 35 19.59 -0.06 1.34
CA GLY A 35 19.95 -1.47 1.13
C GLY A 35 18.81 -2.46 1.38
N GLY A 36 17.60 -1.98 1.70
CA GLY A 36 16.39 -2.79 1.69
C GLY A 36 16.00 -3.25 0.28
N LYS A 37 15.07 -4.20 0.20
CA LYS A 37 14.57 -4.70 -1.09
C LYS A 37 13.09 -4.41 -1.21
N ALA A 38 12.65 -3.97 -2.38
CA ALA A 38 11.23 -3.76 -2.65
C ALA A 38 10.36 -5.04 -2.55
N SER A 39 11.00 -6.21 -2.47
CA SER A 39 10.34 -7.50 -2.27
C SER A 39 10.33 -7.98 -0.82
N ASP A 40 10.89 -7.23 0.12
CA ASP A 40 10.98 -7.66 1.51
C ASP A 40 9.72 -7.34 2.34
N GLU A 41 9.73 -7.86 3.56
CA GLU A 41 8.61 -7.74 4.50
C GLU A 41 8.35 -6.29 4.93
N ARG A 42 9.39 -5.45 4.97
CA ARG A 42 9.21 -4.03 5.32
C ARG A 42 8.50 -3.29 4.19
N SER A 43 8.88 -3.55 2.94
CA SER A 43 8.18 -3.03 1.77
C SER A 43 6.73 -3.52 1.70
N LYS A 44 6.47 -4.80 2.02
CA LYS A 44 5.11 -5.35 2.14
C LYS A 44 4.26 -4.59 3.16
N ARG A 45 4.82 -4.31 4.34
CA ARG A 45 4.13 -3.56 5.41
C ARG A 45 3.83 -2.11 5.02
N LEU A 46 4.71 -1.46 4.26
CA LEU A 46 4.45 -0.11 3.74
C LEU A 46 3.27 -0.10 2.76
N PHE A 47 3.16 -1.11 1.90
CA PHE A 47 1.97 -1.27 1.07
C PHE A 47 0.71 -1.55 1.91
N LEU A 48 0.78 -2.43 2.91
CA LEU A 48 -0.37 -2.70 3.80
C LEU A 48 -0.84 -1.44 4.56
N LYS A 49 0.10 -0.57 4.93
CA LYS A 49 -0.19 0.75 5.52
C LYS A 49 -1.01 1.62 4.56
N LEU A 50 -0.68 1.62 3.27
CA LEU A 50 -1.43 2.34 2.25
C LEU A 50 -2.87 1.82 2.13
N CYS A 51 -3.05 0.50 2.02
CA CYS A 51 -4.38 -0.12 1.90
C CYS A 51 -5.29 0.28 3.08
N ARG A 52 -4.75 0.28 4.30
CA ARG A 52 -5.50 0.65 5.51
C ARG A 52 -5.86 2.14 5.56
N ILE A 53 -5.02 3.03 5.02
CA ILE A 53 -5.35 4.44 4.85
C ILE A 53 -6.52 4.59 3.88
N VAL A 54 -6.50 3.85 2.76
CA VAL A 54 -7.58 3.85 1.77
C VAL A 54 -8.89 3.34 2.36
N ASP A 55 -8.86 2.24 3.13
CA ASP A 55 -10.04 1.75 3.84
C ASP A 55 -10.60 2.80 4.82
N THR A 56 -9.73 3.41 5.62
CA THR A 56 -10.12 4.45 6.58
C THR A 56 -10.76 5.65 5.87
N PHE A 57 -10.17 6.09 4.75
CA PHE A 57 -10.70 7.18 3.95
C PHE A 57 -12.09 6.87 3.38
N ASN A 58 -12.30 5.62 2.92
CA ASN A 58 -13.57 5.13 2.41
C ASN A 58 -14.60 4.81 3.52
N GLY A 59 -14.30 5.08 4.79
CA GLY A 59 -15.17 4.78 5.92
C GLY A 59 -15.32 3.27 6.20
N LYS A 60 -14.45 2.43 5.63
CA LYS A 60 -14.41 0.99 5.91
C LYS A 60 -13.70 0.74 7.23
N LYS A 61 -14.19 -0.23 8.00
CA LYS A 61 -13.50 -0.70 9.21
C LYS A 61 -12.23 -1.45 8.78
N ILE A 62 -11.09 -1.09 9.38
CA ILE A 62 -9.83 -1.82 9.14
C ILE A 62 -9.98 -3.25 9.65
N ASP A 63 -9.77 -4.20 8.74
CA ASP A 63 -9.51 -5.59 9.07
C ASP A 63 -8.00 -5.77 9.33
N TRP A 64 -7.65 -6.10 10.57
CA TRP A 64 -6.26 -6.25 10.97
C TRP A 64 -5.68 -7.62 10.60
N ASP A 65 -6.55 -8.59 10.30
CA ASP A 65 -6.15 -9.94 9.88
C ASP A 65 -5.89 -10.01 8.37
N LYS A 66 -6.40 -9.06 7.58
CA LYS A 66 -6.08 -8.92 6.16
C LYS A 66 -4.59 -8.71 5.92
N THR A 67 -4.05 -9.52 5.03
CA THR A 67 -2.70 -9.44 4.49
C THR A 67 -2.64 -8.52 3.27
N ALA A 68 -1.44 -8.20 2.81
CA ALA A 68 -1.25 -7.40 1.60
C ALA A 68 -1.78 -8.11 0.35
N GLU A 69 -1.67 -9.43 0.29
CA GLU A 69 -2.16 -10.24 -0.82
C GLU A 69 -3.70 -10.24 -0.89
N ASP A 70 -4.39 -10.23 0.26
CA ASP A 70 -5.86 -10.13 0.31
C ASP A 70 -6.34 -8.83 -0.34
N TYR A 71 -5.66 -7.71 -0.07
CA TYR A 71 -5.95 -6.41 -0.69
C TYR A 71 -5.71 -6.39 -2.20
N LEU A 72 -4.83 -7.25 -2.73
CA LEU A 72 -4.63 -7.36 -4.19
C LEU A 72 -5.72 -8.21 -4.84
N GLY A 73 -6.09 -9.32 -4.19
CA GLY A 73 -7.13 -10.22 -4.71
C GLY A 73 -8.53 -9.61 -4.73
N GLU A 74 -8.83 -8.67 -3.83
CA GLU A 74 -10.11 -7.95 -3.82
C GLU A 74 -10.30 -7.03 -5.04
N GLU A 75 -9.21 -6.52 -5.61
CA GLU A 75 -9.26 -5.65 -6.78
C GLU A 75 -9.32 -6.46 -8.09
N GLU A 76 -8.74 -7.67 -8.14
CA GLU A 76 -8.85 -8.56 -9.31
C GLU A 76 -10.27 -9.10 -9.54
N LEU A 77 -11.14 -9.09 -8.51
CA LEU A 77 -12.53 -9.55 -8.60
C LEU A 77 -13.54 -8.44 -8.95
N ASN A 78 -13.11 -7.17 -8.93
CA ASN A 78 -13.97 -6.01 -9.20
C ASN A 78 -13.58 -5.24 -10.48
N GLY A 79 -12.64 -5.79 -11.28
CA GLY A 79 -12.20 -5.27 -12.58
C GLY A 79 -12.80 -6.00 -13.77
#